data_AF-A0A4R9K8K5-F1
#
_entry.id   AF-A0A4R9K8K5-F1
#
_cell.length_a   1.000
_cell.length_b   1.000
_cell.length_c   1.000
_cell.angle_alpha   90.00
_cell.angle_beta   90.00
_cell.angle_gamma   90.00
#
_symmetry.space_group_name_H-M   'P 1'
#
loop_
_entity.id
_entity.type
_entity.pdbx_description
1 polymer ?
#
loop_
_entity_poly.entity_id
_entity_poly.type
_entity_poly.pdbx_seq_one_letter_code
_entity_poly.pdbx_strand_id
1 'polypeptide(L)'
;MRITYSFFLMAVMIIAIIEFPHLPLHVVTMGLRLMMIFILAIEMILSFKYCLSFFKPPELVKNMGLCVVSVIFTLLLLEAFFMFLPRTHGIGYSLANALWFDRYWKPFNSYGTRDLEPVKNKKTNIIFAGDSFAAGQGIKYIEDRFPDIVRTNLSKINENIQVINLAQTSLDTKSEFDSVKNFIESSGIHPDIIILQYYGNDIDHIAKKFGMRGDGEGFSPYAELNAFTRWILRGSYLFNYLYWMIPSQEVNGYLTYIEKAYADDLIFTEHMNEIVAFNSYAKARNTKFFVVLFPLMLEIELSHKLYLDKITRYLKSKDIESMDLSVLFKDLPISDRIVNGNDAHPSLAVHRLVGEELTRYLSQELSK
;
A
#
# COMPACT_ATOMS: atom_id res chain seq x y z
N MET A 1 35.80 -24.23 -27.39
CA MET A 1 35.15 -23.00 -27.93
C MET A 1 33.65 -22.97 -27.64
N ARG A 2 32.86 -23.99 -28.03
CA ARG A 2 31.39 -24.02 -27.78
C ARG A 2 31.01 -23.91 -26.29
N ILE A 3 31.64 -24.68 -25.40
CA ILE A 3 31.38 -24.63 -23.95
C ILE A 3 31.63 -23.23 -23.37
N THR A 4 32.77 -22.62 -23.72
CA THR A 4 33.15 -21.28 -23.24
C THR A 4 32.11 -20.24 -23.68
N TYR A 5 31.61 -20.34 -24.91
CA TYR A 5 30.56 -19.47 -25.42
C TYR A 5 29.23 -19.67 -24.68
N SER A 6 28.80 -20.93 -24.45
CA SER A 6 27.56 -21.21 -23.69
C SER A 6 27.65 -20.64 -22.27
N PHE A 7 28.77 -20.82 -21.56
CA PHE A 7 28.95 -20.24 -20.22
C PHE A 7 28.94 -18.71 -20.23
N PHE A 8 29.57 -18.08 -21.21
CA PHE A 8 29.52 -16.63 -21.38
C PHE A 8 28.09 -16.14 -21.63
N LEU A 9 27.36 -16.79 -22.54
CA LEU A 9 25.96 -16.45 -22.84
C LEU A 9 25.06 -16.63 -21.60
N MET A 10 25.22 -17.72 -20.85
CA MET A 10 24.48 -17.94 -19.61
C MET A 10 24.77 -16.86 -18.57
N ALA A 11 26.04 -16.45 -18.40
CA ALA A 11 26.41 -15.37 -17.49
C ALA A 11 25.76 -14.04 -17.88
N VAL A 12 25.79 -13.68 -19.17
CA VAL A 12 25.11 -12.48 -19.69
C VAL A 12 23.60 -12.54 -19.46
N MET A 13 22.97 -13.69 -19.70
CA MET A 13 21.52 -13.87 -19.45
C MET A 13 21.16 -13.74 -17.97
N ILE A 14 21.96 -14.29 -17.06
CA ILE A 14 21.72 -14.16 -15.62
C ILE A 14 21.79 -12.68 -15.22
N ILE A 15 22.82 -11.96 -15.67
CA ILE A 15 22.96 -10.52 -15.41
C ILE A 15 21.74 -9.77 -15.95
N ALA A 16 21.35 -10.04 -17.19
CA ALA A 16 20.18 -9.40 -17.80
C ALA A 16 18.89 -9.69 -17.01
N ILE A 17 18.63 -10.94 -16.62
CA ILE A 17 17.44 -11.31 -15.83
C ILE A 17 17.38 -10.51 -14.52
N ILE A 18 18.51 -10.32 -13.85
CA ILE A 18 18.59 -9.60 -12.57
C ILE A 18 18.42 -8.09 -12.75
N GLU A 19 18.93 -7.48 -13.83
CA GLU A 19 18.84 -6.03 -14.08
C GLU A 19 17.47 -5.58 -14.64
N PHE A 20 16.73 -6.46 -15.31
CA PHE A 20 15.48 -6.13 -16.00
C PHE A 20 14.29 -5.63 -15.16
N PRO A 21 14.06 -6.01 -13.88
CA PRO A 21 12.88 -5.53 -13.14
C PRO A 21 12.93 -4.04 -12.81
N HIS A 22 14.02 -3.33 -13.12
CA HIS A 22 14.14 -1.89 -12.95
C HIS A 22 13.60 -1.08 -14.15
N LEU A 23 13.07 -1.74 -15.18
CA LEU A 23 12.54 -1.08 -16.38
C LEU A 23 11.02 -0.81 -16.26
N PRO A 24 10.54 0.39 -16.68
CA PRO A 24 9.16 0.84 -16.42
C PRO A 24 8.08 0.14 -17.27
N LEU A 25 8.44 -0.60 -18.31
CA LEU A 25 7.49 -1.25 -19.24
C LEU A 25 7.10 -2.66 -18.76
N HIS A 26 6.46 -2.76 -17.59
CA HIS A 26 6.28 -4.02 -16.84
C HIS A 26 5.81 -5.23 -17.67
N VAL A 27 4.79 -5.11 -18.52
CA VAL A 27 4.30 -6.27 -19.30
C VAL A 27 5.32 -6.75 -20.33
N VAL A 28 5.94 -5.83 -21.08
CA VAL A 28 6.94 -6.16 -22.11
C VAL A 28 8.21 -6.68 -21.45
N THR A 29 8.65 -6.06 -20.36
CA THR A 29 9.86 -6.45 -19.64
C THR A 29 9.70 -7.81 -18.97
N MET A 30 8.51 -8.12 -18.44
CA MET A 30 8.19 -9.47 -17.92
C MET A 30 8.19 -10.53 -19.03
N GLY A 31 7.63 -10.23 -20.21
CA GLY A 31 7.65 -11.14 -21.35
C GLY A 31 9.07 -11.45 -21.84
N LEU A 32 9.91 -10.41 -22.00
CA LEU A 32 11.31 -10.56 -22.36
C LEU A 32 12.10 -11.35 -21.30
N ARG A 33 11.85 -11.08 -20.02
CA ARG A 33 12.48 -11.80 -18.92
C ARG A 33 12.10 -13.28 -18.91
N LEU A 34 10.82 -13.61 -19.11
CA LEU A 34 10.38 -15.00 -19.20
C LEU A 34 11.05 -15.72 -20.37
N MET A 35 11.17 -15.05 -21.52
CA MET A 35 11.91 -15.58 -22.67
C MET A 35 13.39 -15.82 -22.34
N MET A 36 14.06 -14.89 -21.65
CA MET A 36 15.46 -15.07 -21.22
C MET A 36 15.61 -16.24 -20.24
N ILE A 37 14.69 -16.39 -19.27
CA ILE A 37 14.67 -17.52 -18.34
C ILE A 37 14.53 -18.84 -19.11
N PHE A 38 13.65 -18.89 -20.12
CA PHE A 38 13.44 -20.07 -20.95
C PHE A 38 14.67 -20.41 -21.80
N ILE A 39 15.30 -19.42 -22.45
CA ILE A 39 16.54 -19.63 -23.22
C ILE A 39 17.67 -20.11 -22.31
N LEU A 40 17.83 -19.50 -21.13
CA LEU A 40 18.81 -19.90 -20.12
C LEU A 40 18.61 -21.34 -19.68
N ALA A 41 17.36 -21.75 -19.42
CA ALA A 41 17.04 -23.12 -19.04
C ALA A 41 17.39 -24.13 -20.15
N ILE A 42 17.10 -23.81 -21.42
CA ILE A 42 17.46 -24.65 -22.56
C ILE A 42 18.98 -24.77 -22.69
N GLU A 43 19.71 -23.64 -22.68
CA GLU A 43 21.16 -23.66 -22.82
C GLU A 43 21.85 -24.41 -21.68
N MET A 44 21.33 -24.30 -20.46
CA MET A 44 21.83 -25.08 -19.33
C MET A 44 21.69 -26.59 -19.57
N ILE A 45 20.53 -27.05 -20.05
CA ILE A 45 20.28 -28.48 -20.37
C ILE A 45 21.19 -28.95 -21.51
N LEU A 46 21.31 -28.14 -22.58
CA LEU A 46 22.16 -28.46 -23.72
C LEU A 46 23.65 -28.53 -23.34
N SER A 47 24.10 -27.56 -22.55
CA SER A 47 25.47 -27.50 -22.03
C SER A 47 25.78 -28.69 -21.12
N PHE A 48 24.85 -29.04 -20.21
CA PHE A 48 25.00 -30.20 -19.35
C PHE A 48 25.08 -31.51 -20.15
N LYS A 49 24.16 -31.72 -21.10
CA LYS A 49 24.17 -32.88 -22.01
C LYS A 49 25.48 -32.95 -22.80
N TYR A 50 25.98 -31.83 -23.29
CA TYR A 50 27.25 -31.75 -24.01
C TYR A 50 28.42 -32.18 -23.12
N CYS A 51 28.52 -31.65 -21.89
CA CYS A 51 29.55 -32.01 -20.93
C CYS A 51 29.54 -33.52 -20.61
N LEU A 52 28.35 -34.11 -20.41
CA LEU A 52 28.22 -35.56 -20.21
C LEU A 52 28.75 -36.37 -21.40
N SER A 53 28.44 -35.94 -22.62
CA SER A 53 28.85 -36.65 -23.84
C SER A 53 30.34 -36.52 -24.16
N PHE A 54 30.93 -35.35 -23.89
CA PHE A 54 32.29 -35.02 -24.29
C PHE A 54 33.32 -35.47 -23.25
N PHE A 55 33.10 -35.17 -21.96
CA PHE A 55 34.06 -35.49 -20.90
C PHE A 55 33.87 -36.88 -20.30
N LYS A 56 32.68 -37.50 -20.50
CA LYS A 56 32.33 -38.83 -19.96
C LYS A 56 32.71 -38.99 -18.48
N PRO A 57 32.27 -38.08 -17.60
CA PRO A 57 32.72 -38.07 -16.21
C PRO A 57 32.24 -39.31 -15.44
N PRO A 58 32.85 -39.63 -14.28
CA PRO A 58 32.40 -40.69 -13.39
C PRO A 58 30.95 -40.49 -12.92
N GLU A 59 30.27 -41.57 -12.55
CA GLU A 59 28.84 -41.55 -12.21
C GLU A 59 28.50 -40.59 -11.07
N LEU A 60 29.35 -40.52 -10.03
CA LEU A 60 29.20 -39.57 -8.94
C LEU A 60 29.14 -38.11 -9.43
N VAL A 61 30.03 -37.75 -10.36
CA VAL A 61 30.09 -36.39 -10.94
C VAL A 61 28.85 -36.11 -11.80
N LYS A 62 28.32 -37.11 -12.53
CA LYS A 62 27.06 -36.97 -13.26
C LYS A 62 25.89 -36.67 -12.34
N ASN A 63 25.77 -37.42 -11.23
CA ASN A 63 24.70 -37.25 -10.26
C ASN A 63 24.79 -35.90 -9.54
N MET A 64 25.99 -35.48 -9.17
CA MET A 64 26.22 -34.14 -8.61
C MET A 64 25.85 -33.04 -9.62
N GLY A 65 26.29 -33.18 -10.87
CA GLY A 65 25.96 -32.22 -11.92
C GLY A 65 24.46 -32.16 -12.21
N LEU A 66 23.79 -33.31 -12.24
CA LEU A 66 22.34 -33.38 -12.40
C LEU A 66 21.63 -32.69 -11.24
N CYS A 67 22.05 -32.96 -10.00
CA CYS A 67 21.50 -32.30 -8.81
C CYS A 67 21.62 -30.77 -8.91
N VAL A 68 22.81 -30.25 -9.27
CA VAL A 68 23.04 -28.81 -9.43
C VAL A 68 22.16 -28.22 -10.54
N VAL A 69 22.10 -28.86 -11.71
CA VAL A 69 21.26 -28.40 -12.83
C VAL A 69 19.78 -28.42 -12.44
N SER A 70 19.31 -29.46 -11.75
CA SER A 70 17.95 -29.56 -11.25
C SER A 70 17.63 -28.44 -10.26
N VAL A 71 18.51 -28.14 -9.31
CA VAL A 71 18.32 -27.05 -8.35
C VAL A 71 18.23 -25.70 -9.08
N ILE A 72 19.15 -25.40 -10.00
CA ILE A 72 19.11 -24.14 -10.75
C ILE A 72 17.83 -24.07 -11.61
N PHE A 73 17.44 -25.17 -12.25
CA PHE A 73 16.21 -25.23 -13.03
C PHE A 73 14.97 -24.96 -12.16
N THR A 74 14.89 -25.54 -10.96
CA THR A 74 13.83 -25.24 -10.00
C THR A 74 13.83 -23.78 -9.59
N LEU A 75 15.00 -23.18 -9.33
CA LEU A 75 15.10 -21.75 -9.02
C LEU A 75 14.63 -20.87 -10.19
N LEU A 76 14.92 -21.23 -11.43
CA LEU A 76 14.43 -20.53 -12.62
C LEU A 76 12.91 -20.62 -12.79
N LEU A 77 12.33 -21.80 -12.50
CA LEU A 77 10.87 -21.98 -12.52
C LEU A 77 10.18 -21.16 -11.43
N LEU A 78 10.74 -21.17 -10.22
CA LEU A 78 10.24 -20.37 -9.10
C LEU A 78 10.39 -18.87 -9.41
N GLU A 79 11.54 -18.46 -9.93
CA GLU A 79 11.76 -17.08 -10.38
C GLU A 79 10.68 -16.64 -11.36
N ALA A 80 10.41 -17.45 -12.40
CA ALA A 80 9.35 -17.19 -13.37
C ALA A 80 7.96 -17.11 -12.72
N PHE A 81 7.66 -18.00 -11.77
CA PHE A 81 6.39 -18.00 -11.03
C PHE A 81 6.21 -16.72 -10.19
N PHE A 82 7.22 -16.33 -9.41
CA PHE A 82 7.14 -15.17 -8.51
C PHE A 82 7.04 -13.83 -9.26
N MET A 83 7.45 -13.75 -10.54
CA MET A 83 7.19 -12.56 -11.36
C MET A 83 5.70 -12.27 -11.54
N PHE A 84 4.82 -13.26 -11.35
CA PHE A 84 3.38 -13.11 -11.54
C PHE A 84 2.58 -13.12 -10.24
N LEU A 85 3.26 -13.19 -9.08
CA LEU A 85 2.64 -13.27 -7.76
C LEU A 85 2.62 -11.90 -7.06
N PRO A 86 1.58 -11.08 -7.27
CA PRO A 86 1.45 -9.79 -6.60
C PRO A 86 1.17 -9.98 -5.10
N ARG A 87 1.76 -9.12 -4.27
CA ARG A 87 1.51 -9.06 -2.83
C ARG A 87 1.84 -7.67 -2.29
N THR A 88 0.91 -7.06 -1.57
CA THR A 88 1.17 -5.78 -0.91
C THR A 88 2.10 -5.91 0.27
N HIS A 89 2.83 -4.84 0.53
CA HIS A 89 3.68 -4.67 1.70
C HIS A 89 3.46 -3.26 2.23
N GLY A 90 3.42 -3.09 3.56
CA GLY A 90 3.10 -1.80 4.18
C GLY A 90 4.02 -0.65 3.74
N ILE A 91 5.29 -0.95 3.42
CA ILE A 91 6.33 0.03 3.09
C ILE A 91 6.55 0.15 1.56
N GLY A 92 6.03 -0.80 0.78
CA GLY A 92 5.97 -0.69 -0.67
C GLY A 92 7.23 -0.99 -1.50
N TYR A 93 8.37 -1.33 -0.89
CA TYR A 93 9.65 -1.52 -1.60
C TYR A 93 9.82 -2.84 -2.39
N SER A 94 8.97 -3.83 -2.17
CA SER A 94 9.15 -5.15 -2.79
C SER A 94 8.68 -5.18 -4.25
N LEU A 95 9.29 -6.05 -5.06
CA LEU A 95 8.86 -6.29 -6.44
C LEU A 95 7.42 -6.83 -6.47
N ALA A 96 7.04 -7.64 -5.49
CA ALA A 96 5.68 -8.14 -5.36
C ALA A 96 4.65 -7.03 -5.08
N ASN A 97 5.05 -5.99 -4.34
CA ASN A 97 4.22 -4.81 -4.11
C ASN A 97 4.04 -4.01 -5.41
N ALA A 98 5.13 -3.77 -6.13
CA ALA A 98 5.06 -3.10 -7.44
C ALA A 98 4.11 -3.84 -8.40
N LEU A 99 4.20 -5.17 -8.48
CA LEU A 99 3.27 -6.00 -9.25
C LEU A 99 1.81 -5.84 -8.79
N TRP A 100 1.58 -5.73 -7.49
CA TRP A 100 0.24 -5.56 -6.96
C TRP A 100 -0.36 -4.21 -7.37
N PHE A 101 0.40 -3.12 -7.24
CA PHE A 101 -0.06 -1.79 -7.63
C PHE A 101 -0.30 -1.69 -9.14
N ASP A 102 0.63 -2.17 -9.98
CA ASP A 102 0.45 -2.21 -11.44
C ASP A 102 -0.82 -2.98 -11.85
N ARG A 103 -1.07 -4.12 -11.19
CA ARG A 103 -2.20 -4.99 -11.56
C ARG A 103 -3.55 -4.48 -11.05
N TYR A 104 -3.60 -3.94 -9.84
CA TYR A 104 -4.86 -3.72 -9.11
C TYR A 104 -5.13 -2.28 -8.70
N TRP A 105 -4.14 -1.38 -8.74
CA TRP A 105 -4.32 0.03 -8.35
C TRP A 105 -4.95 0.88 -9.46
N LYS A 106 -6.18 0.52 -9.82
CA LYS A 106 -7.01 1.13 -10.86
C LYS A 106 -8.49 0.93 -10.51
N PRO A 107 -9.44 1.64 -11.14
CA PRO A 107 -9.26 2.73 -12.11
C PRO A 107 -8.65 3.99 -11.49
N PHE A 108 -8.22 4.94 -12.33
CA PHE A 108 -7.92 6.31 -11.94
C PHE A 108 -8.90 7.27 -12.63
N ASN A 109 -9.38 8.26 -11.89
CA ASN A 109 -10.17 9.35 -12.46
C ASN A 109 -9.29 10.52 -12.90
N SER A 110 -9.91 11.51 -13.54
CA SER A 110 -9.30 12.73 -14.05
C SER A 110 -8.67 13.62 -12.96
N TYR A 111 -8.96 13.34 -11.68
CA TYR A 111 -8.37 14.01 -10.52
C TYR A 111 -7.17 13.25 -9.92
N GLY A 112 -6.71 12.18 -10.58
CA GLY A 112 -5.53 11.41 -10.16
C GLY A 112 -5.77 10.46 -8.97
N THR A 113 -7.03 10.27 -8.59
CA THR A 113 -7.41 9.40 -7.46
C THR A 113 -7.87 8.05 -7.97
N ARG A 114 -7.64 6.99 -7.18
CA ARG A 114 -8.10 5.64 -7.51
C ARG A 114 -9.61 5.55 -7.29
N ASP A 115 -10.43 6.08 -8.20
CA ASP A 115 -11.88 6.08 -8.07
C ASP A 115 -12.56 6.23 -9.44
N LEU A 116 -13.90 6.18 -9.45
CA LEU A 116 -14.72 6.55 -10.59
C LEU A 116 -14.72 8.07 -10.82
N GLU A 117 -15.09 8.49 -12.04
CA GLU A 117 -15.28 9.91 -12.35
C GLU A 117 -16.47 10.50 -11.57
N PRO A 118 -16.27 11.62 -10.83
CA PRO A 118 -17.36 12.33 -10.17
C PRO A 118 -18.39 12.88 -11.15
N VAL A 119 -19.66 12.89 -10.74
CA VAL A 119 -20.77 13.40 -11.56
C VAL A 119 -21.19 14.78 -11.06
N LYS A 120 -21.15 15.80 -11.93
CA LYS A 120 -21.42 17.19 -11.52
C LYS A 120 -22.86 17.47 -11.03
N ASN A 121 -23.85 16.74 -11.55
CA ASN A 121 -25.27 17.08 -11.37
C ASN A 121 -25.97 16.27 -10.26
N LYS A 122 -25.23 15.77 -9.27
CA LYS A 122 -25.80 15.06 -8.12
C LYS A 122 -26.24 16.08 -7.07
N LYS A 123 -27.35 15.78 -6.37
CA LYS A 123 -27.93 16.70 -5.39
C LYS A 123 -27.20 16.69 -4.06
N THR A 124 -26.66 15.53 -3.69
CA THR A 124 -25.95 15.34 -2.43
C THR A 124 -24.59 14.72 -2.68
N ASN A 125 -23.54 15.38 -2.20
CA ASN A 125 -22.15 15.07 -2.47
C ASN A 125 -21.42 14.80 -1.15
N ILE A 126 -20.97 13.57 -0.97
CA ILE A 126 -20.17 13.16 0.20
C ILE A 126 -18.75 12.92 -0.29
N ILE A 127 -17.79 13.64 0.29
CA ILE A 127 -16.37 13.51 -0.05
C ILE A 127 -15.67 12.76 1.09
N PHE A 128 -14.95 11.69 0.74
CA PHE A 128 -13.95 11.08 1.61
C PHE A 128 -12.58 11.68 1.30
N ALA A 129 -11.98 12.30 2.31
CA ALA A 129 -10.56 12.65 2.36
C ALA A 129 -9.85 11.62 3.23
N GLY A 130 -8.61 11.28 2.89
CA GLY A 130 -7.87 10.26 3.63
C GLY A 130 -6.60 9.83 2.92
N ASP A 131 -6.01 8.77 3.46
CA ASP A 131 -4.73 8.25 3.03
C ASP A 131 -4.85 6.86 2.36
N SER A 132 -3.84 5.99 2.54
CA SER A 132 -3.84 4.62 2.05
C SER A 132 -5.01 3.78 2.59
N PHE A 133 -5.55 4.10 3.77
CA PHE A 133 -6.68 3.39 4.37
C PHE A 133 -7.96 3.67 3.58
N ALA A 134 -8.29 4.93 3.35
CA ALA A 134 -9.44 5.28 2.51
C ALA A 134 -9.22 4.94 1.02
N ALA A 135 -7.99 5.04 0.51
CA ALA A 135 -7.66 4.68 -0.87
C ALA A 135 -7.80 3.16 -1.13
N GLY A 136 -7.69 2.33 -0.09
CA GLY A 136 -7.85 0.88 -0.14
C GLY A 136 -6.56 0.14 -0.50
N GLN A 137 -5.43 0.50 0.12
CA GLN A 137 -4.18 -0.27 0.00
C GLN A 137 -4.40 -1.73 0.43
N GLY A 138 -3.98 -2.66 -0.43
CA GLY A 138 -4.23 -4.09 -0.24
C GLY A 138 -5.61 -4.57 -0.69
N ILE A 139 -6.53 -3.67 -1.04
CA ILE A 139 -7.86 -4.01 -1.55
C ILE A 139 -7.86 -4.04 -3.08
N LYS A 140 -8.22 -5.19 -3.64
CA LYS A 140 -8.11 -5.47 -5.08
C LYS A 140 -9.10 -4.66 -5.92
N TYR A 141 -10.34 -4.55 -5.47
CA TYR A 141 -11.44 -3.91 -6.18
C TYR A 141 -11.92 -2.68 -5.41
N ILE A 142 -12.18 -1.57 -6.10
CA ILE A 142 -12.61 -0.34 -5.41
C ILE A 142 -13.97 -0.54 -4.74
N GLU A 143 -14.80 -1.43 -5.25
CA GLU A 143 -16.13 -1.74 -4.71
C GLU A 143 -16.07 -2.34 -3.30
N ASP A 144 -14.91 -2.91 -2.93
CA ASP A 144 -14.71 -3.57 -1.63
C ASP A 144 -14.17 -2.63 -0.54
N ARG A 145 -13.75 -1.39 -0.86
CA ARG A 145 -13.31 -0.44 0.15
C ARG A 145 -14.49 0.33 0.75
N PHE A 146 -14.34 0.72 2.02
CA PHE A 146 -15.40 1.33 2.81
C PHE A 146 -16.08 2.54 2.14
N PRO A 147 -15.40 3.47 1.43
CA PRO A 147 -16.10 4.58 0.75
C PRO A 147 -17.07 4.08 -0.33
N ASP A 148 -16.72 3.02 -1.06
CA ASP A 148 -17.51 2.47 -2.15
C ASP A 148 -18.63 1.57 -1.64
N ILE A 149 -18.44 0.92 -0.50
CA ILE A 149 -19.52 0.25 0.24
C ILE A 149 -20.57 1.29 0.65
N VAL A 150 -20.13 2.42 1.23
CA VAL A 150 -21.01 3.56 1.54
C VAL A 150 -21.72 4.06 0.28
N ARG A 151 -20.99 4.28 -0.82
CA ARG A 151 -21.56 4.67 -2.12
C ARG A 151 -22.66 3.71 -2.57
N THR A 152 -22.37 2.42 -2.54
CA THR A 152 -23.28 1.37 -3.00
C THR A 152 -24.53 1.32 -2.14
N ASN A 153 -24.39 1.46 -0.82
CA ASN A 153 -25.53 1.39 0.08
C ASN A 153 -26.39 2.66 0.03
N LEU A 154 -25.77 3.85 0.04
CA LEU A 154 -26.52 5.11 -0.02
C LEU A 154 -27.20 5.32 -1.37
N SER A 155 -26.61 4.88 -2.48
CA SER A 155 -27.24 4.97 -3.80
C SER A 155 -28.50 4.12 -3.94
N LYS A 156 -28.62 3.01 -3.19
CA LYS A 156 -29.87 2.22 -3.08
C LYS A 156 -30.96 2.95 -2.32
N ILE A 157 -30.61 3.86 -1.40
CA ILE A 157 -31.55 4.66 -0.63
C ILE A 157 -32.02 5.87 -1.46
N ASN A 158 -31.07 6.57 -2.10
CA ASN A 158 -31.35 7.71 -2.95
C ASN A 158 -30.28 7.84 -4.04
N GLU A 159 -30.69 7.67 -5.30
CA GLU A 159 -29.81 7.75 -6.46
C GLU A 159 -29.18 9.15 -6.66
N ASN A 160 -29.69 10.19 -6.01
CA ASN A 160 -29.15 11.54 -6.09
C ASN A 160 -27.96 11.79 -5.17
N ILE A 161 -27.60 10.82 -4.32
CA ILE A 161 -26.39 10.86 -3.50
C ILE A 161 -25.21 10.34 -4.34
N GLN A 162 -24.10 11.06 -4.32
CA GLN A 162 -22.80 10.53 -4.73
C GLN A 162 -21.80 10.56 -3.59
N VAL A 163 -20.91 9.59 -3.63
CA VAL A 163 -19.77 9.47 -2.74
C VAL A 163 -18.51 9.53 -3.59
N ILE A 164 -17.62 10.47 -3.30
CA ILE A 164 -16.37 10.72 -4.02
C ILE A 164 -15.23 10.42 -3.06
N ASN A 165 -14.31 9.54 -3.45
CA ASN A 165 -13.13 9.23 -2.65
C ASN A 165 -11.90 9.93 -3.23
N LEU A 166 -11.38 10.92 -2.51
CA LEU A 166 -10.18 11.66 -2.90
C LEU A 166 -8.90 11.16 -2.23
N ALA A 167 -9.00 10.06 -1.47
CA ALA A 167 -7.88 9.52 -0.73
C ALA A 167 -6.77 8.98 -1.64
N GLN A 168 -5.53 9.17 -1.19
CA GLN A 168 -4.34 8.68 -1.87
C GLN A 168 -3.33 8.16 -0.85
N THR A 169 -2.47 7.23 -1.24
CA THR A 169 -1.43 6.70 -0.34
C THR A 169 -0.51 7.81 0.13
N SER A 170 -0.12 7.75 1.41
CA SER A 170 0.88 8.63 2.02
C SER A 170 0.49 10.10 2.15
N LEU A 171 -0.80 10.44 2.04
CA LEU A 171 -1.23 11.80 2.39
C LEU A 171 -1.21 12.00 3.90
N ASP A 172 -0.91 13.24 4.29
CA ASP A 172 -1.08 13.80 5.63
C ASP A 172 -2.28 14.76 5.64
N THR A 173 -2.70 15.23 6.83
CA THR A 173 -3.89 16.10 6.96
C THR A 173 -3.78 17.38 6.11
N LYS A 174 -2.57 17.94 5.95
CA LYS A 174 -2.38 19.12 5.11
C LYS A 174 -2.64 18.81 3.63
N SER A 175 -2.13 17.69 3.16
CA SER A 175 -2.25 17.25 1.77
C SER A 175 -3.67 16.78 1.44
N GLU A 176 -4.36 16.15 2.39
CA GLU A 176 -5.78 15.79 2.27
C GLU A 176 -6.66 17.04 2.16
N PHE A 177 -6.40 18.04 3.01
CA PHE A 177 -7.07 19.34 2.93
C PHE A 177 -6.87 20.01 1.57
N ASP A 178 -5.62 20.04 1.08
CA ASP A 178 -5.31 20.61 -0.24
C ASP A 178 -5.98 19.82 -1.36
N SER A 179 -6.05 18.49 -1.27
CA SER A 179 -6.72 17.63 -2.26
C SER A 179 -8.22 17.95 -2.34
N VAL A 180 -8.91 18.04 -1.20
CA VAL A 180 -10.33 18.43 -1.16
C VAL A 180 -10.53 19.85 -1.70
N LYS A 181 -9.71 20.81 -1.26
CA LYS A 181 -9.80 22.19 -1.70
C LYS A 181 -9.62 22.31 -3.21
N ASN A 182 -8.56 21.70 -3.75
CA ASN A 182 -8.25 21.72 -5.18
C ASN A 182 -9.35 21.02 -5.99
N PHE A 183 -9.90 19.92 -5.48
CA PHE A 183 -11.02 19.23 -6.11
C PHE A 183 -12.26 20.13 -6.20
N ILE A 184 -12.66 20.78 -5.11
CA ILE A 184 -13.83 21.67 -5.09
C ILE A 184 -13.63 22.84 -6.07
N GLU A 185 -12.45 23.47 -6.03
CA GLU A 185 -12.12 24.61 -6.89
C GLU A 185 -12.07 24.23 -8.38
N SER A 186 -11.55 23.05 -8.72
CA SER A 186 -11.40 22.62 -10.12
C SER A 186 -12.67 21.98 -10.70
N SER A 187 -13.43 21.24 -9.89
CA SER A 187 -14.63 20.52 -10.35
C SER A 187 -15.89 21.39 -10.36
N GLY A 188 -15.98 22.35 -9.43
CA GLY A 188 -17.21 23.07 -9.10
C GLY A 188 -18.23 22.23 -8.32
N ILE A 189 -17.88 21.02 -7.86
CA ILE A 189 -18.75 20.17 -7.05
C ILE A 189 -18.69 20.65 -5.60
N HIS A 190 -19.84 21.07 -5.08
CA HIS A 190 -19.98 21.49 -3.70
C HIS A 190 -20.33 20.28 -2.80
N PRO A 191 -19.55 19.99 -1.75
CA PRO A 191 -19.86 18.89 -0.82
C PRO A 191 -20.88 19.29 0.25
N ASP A 192 -21.80 18.38 0.55
CA ASP A 192 -22.68 18.48 1.72
C ASP A 192 -21.99 17.93 2.96
N ILE A 193 -21.17 16.88 2.78
CA ILE A 193 -20.42 16.23 3.86
C ILE A 193 -18.99 15.96 3.39
N ILE A 194 -18.01 16.33 4.21
CA ILE A 194 -16.62 15.89 4.10
C ILE A 194 -16.32 14.96 5.29
N ILE A 195 -15.86 13.76 4.97
CA ILE A 195 -15.41 12.76 5.92
C ILE A 195 -13.90 12.68 5.81
N LEU A 196 -13.20 13.04 6.88
CA LEU A 196 -11.76 12.84 7.02
C LEU A 196 -11.52 11.47 7.65
N GLN A 197 -10.99 10.52 6.88
CA GLN A 197 -10.37 9.34 7.47
C GLN A 197 -9.02 9.75 8.03
N TYR A 198 -8.79 9.46 9.30
CA TYR A 198 -7.61 9.85 10.05
C TYR A 198 -6.87 8.62 10.56
N TYR A 199 -5.56 8.59 10.38
CA TYR A 199 -4.67 7.56 10.92
C TYR A 199 -3.42 8.20 11.56
N GLY A 200 -2.59 7.41 12.24
CA GLY A 200 -1.50 7.95 13.06
C GLY A 200 -0.50 8.80 12.26
N ASN A 201 -0.25 8.47 11.00
CA ASN A 201 0.64 9.18 10.07
C ASN A 201 0.12 10.54 9.62
N ASP A 202 -1.14 10.91 9.85
CA ASP A 202 -1.68 12.21 9.45
C ASP A 202 -0.87 13.41 10.00
N ILE A 203 -0.18 13.22 11.13
CA ILE A 203 0.69 14.21 11.80
C ILE A 203 1.99 14.52 11.03
N ASP A 204 2.30 13.75 9.98
CA ASP A 204 3.63 13.67 9.37
C ASP A 204 4.12 15.02 8.81
N HIS A 205 3.25 15.82 8.19
CA HIS A 205 3.61 17.17 7.71
C HIS A 205 4.17 18.05 8.83
N ILE A 206 3.48 18.11 9.97
CA ILE A 206 3.89 18.96 11.09
C ILE A 206 5.10 18.36 11.79
N ALA A 207 5.14 17.06 12.02
CA ALA A 207 6.31 16.40 12.61
C ALA A 207 7.59 16.69 11.78
N LYS A 208 7.52 16.58 10.44
CA LYS A 208 8.61 16.94 9.53
C LYS A 208 8.96 18.42 9.57
N LYS A 209 7.97 19.32 9.64
CA LYS A 209 8.18 20.76 9.83
C LYS A 209 9.00 21.07 11.09
N PHE A 210 8.88 20.24 12.13
CA PHE A 210 9.67 20.34 13.37
C PHE A 210 10.96 19.50 13.37
N GLY A 211 11.38 19.00 12.20
CA GLY A 211 12.66 18.32 12.02
C GLY A 211 12.65 16.85 12.44
N MET A 212 11.48 16.26 12.71
CA MET A 212 11.39 14.81 12.83
C MET A 212 11.62 14.19 11.46
N ARG A 213 12.38 13.09 11.44
CA ARG A 213 12.47 12.24 10.25
C ARG A 213 11.15 11.50 10.13
N GLY A 214 10.52 11.59 8.97
CA GLY A 214 9.25 10.93 8.70
C GLY A 214 9.32 9.40 8.84
N ASP A 215 8.16 8.77 8.79
CA ASP A 215 8.10 7.30 8.75
C ASP A 215 8.89 6.78 7.53
N GLY A 216 9.79 5.82 7.78
CA GLY A 216 10.72 5.28 6.77
C GLY A 216 11.86 6.20 6.34
N GLU A 217 11.94 7.46 6.79
CA GLU A 217 13.04 8.36 6.41
C GLU A 217 14.37 7.92 7.03
N GLY A 218 15.31 7.53 6.17
CA GLY A 218 16.60 6.95 6.55
C GLY A 218 16.60 5.42 6.57
N PHE A 219 15.45 4.78 6.32
CA PHE A 219 15.44 3.36 6.01
C PHE A 219 16.06 3.13 4.63
N SER A 220 17.11 2.32 4.61
CA SER A 220 17.75 1.90 3.37
C SER A 220 17.61 0.38 3.30
N PRO A 221 16.65 -0.13 2.49
CA PRO A 221 16.50 -1.57 2.36
C PRO A 221 17.83 -2.14 1.87
N TYR A 222 18.21 -3.29 2.43
CA TYR A 222 19.46 -3.99 2.09
C TYR A 222 20.76 -3.26 2.49
N ALA A 223 20.71 -2.22 3.35
CA ALA A 223 21.89 -1.46 3.77
C ALA A 223 22.99 -2.34 4.37
N GLU A 224 22.59 -3.29 5.23
CA GLU A 224 23.49 -4.23 5.91
C GLU A 224 24.04 -5.33 4.98
N LEU A 225 23.56 -5.41 3.75
CA LEU A 225 23.94 -6.46 2.81
C LEU A 225 25.10 -6.02 1.92
N ASN A 226 26.01 -6.96 1.64
CA ASN A 226 27.07 -6.77 0.64
C ASN A 226 26.50 -6.53 -0.77
N ALA A 227 27.32 -5.96 -1.65
CA ALA A 227 26.90 -5.55 -3.00
C ALA A 227 26.27 -6.69 -3.82
N PHE A 228 26.83 -7.90 -3.73
CA PHE A 228 26.36 -9.04 -4.51
C PHE A 228 25.01 -9.56 -4.01
N THR A 229 24.84 -9.73 -2.69
CA THR A 229 23.55 -10.14 -2.11
C THR A 229 22.48 -9.10 -2.38
N ARG A 230 22.80 -7.82 -2.22
CA ARG A 230 21.90 -6.71 -2.55
C ARG A 230 21.48 -6.73 -4.01
N TRP A 231 22.41 -6.97 -4.93
CA TRP A 231 22.15 -7.06 -6.36
C TRP A 231 21.15 -8.18 -6.68
N ILE A 232 21.36 -9.39 -6.15
CA ILE A 232 20.43 -10.52 -6.34
C ILE A 232 19.04 -10.21 -5.77
N LEU A 233 18.97 -9.72 -4.52
CA LEU A 233 17.69 -9.46 -3.85
C LEU A 233 16.86 -8.36 -4.49
N ARG A 234 17.51 -7.37 -5.11
CA ARG A 234 16.81 -6.31 -5.83
C ARG A 234 16.30 -6.76 -7.20
N GLY A 235 16.97 -7.74 -7.82
CA GLY A 235 16.68 -8.16 -9.18
C GLY A 235 15.92 -9.48 -9.32
N SER A 236 15.95 -10.39 -8.35
CA SER A 236 15.22 -11.68 -8.38
C SER A 236 13.86 -11.53 -7.72
N TYR A 237 12.77 -11.85 -8.43
CA TYR A 237 11.42 -11.88 -7.86
C TYR A 237 11.30 -12.93 -6.75
N LEU A 238 11.91 -14.11 -6.91
CA LEU A 238 11.90 -15.16 -5.88
C LEU A 238 12.58 -14.68 -4.60
N PHE A 239 13.86 -14.27 -4.69
CA PHE A 239 14.61 -13.93 -3.49
C PHE A 239 14.14 -12.62 -2.87
N ASN A 240 13.68 -11.65 -3.69
CA ASN A 240 13.01 -10.46 -3.19
C ASN A 240 11.76 -10.82 -2.38
N TYR A 241 10.89 -11.66 -2.93
CA TYR A 241 9.67 -12.09 -2.24
C TYR A 241 10.00 -12.75 -0.91
N LEU A 242 10.91 -13.73 -0.90
CA LEU A 242 11.30 -14.44 0.32
C LEU A 242 11.93 -13.51 1.36
N TYR A 243 12.75 -12.54 0.94
CA TYR A 243 13.33 -11.54 1.85
C TYR A 243 12.24 -10.72 2.55
N TRP A 244 11.25 -10.24 1.82
CA TRP A 244 10.18 -9.39 2.35
C TRP A 244 9.09 -10.14 3.12
N MET A 245 9.08 -11.47 3.07
CA MET A 245 8.20 -12.28 3.92
C MET A 245 8.59 -12.20 5.41
N ILE A 246 9.85 -11.90 5.71
CA ILE A 246 10.32 -11.73 7.08
C ILE A 246 9.99 -10.30 7.54
N PRO A 247 9.28 -10.11 8.66
CA PRO A 247 8.97 -8.77 9.17
C PRO A 247 10.23 -7.92 9.37
N SER A 248 10.26 -6.71 8.82
CA SER A 248 11.38 -5.79 9.01
C SER A 248 11.28 -5.07 10.37
N GLN A 249 12.42 -4.58 10.89
CA GLN A 249 12.45 -3.81 12.14
C GLN A 249 11.75 -2.44 12.05
N GLU A 250 11.28 -2.04 10.86
CA GLU A 250 10.66 -0.73 10.63
C GLU A 250 9.34 -0.53 11.38
N VAL A 251 8.61 -1.60 11.67
CA VAL A 251 7.39 -1.53 12.51
C VAL A 251 7.69 -0.85 13.85
N ASN A 252 8.86 -1.14 14.45
CA ASN A 252 9.28 -0.50 15.70
C ASN A 252 9.67 0.97 15.49
N GLY A 253 10.25 1.30 14.34
CA GLY A 253 10.60 2.66 13.95
C GLY A 253 9.36 3.55 13.83
N TYR A 254 8.33 3.06 13.13
CA TYR A 254 7.06 3.76 12.97
C TYR A 254 6.37 4.02 14.32
N LEU A 255 6.24 3.01 15.18
CA LEU A 255 5.61 3.19 16.49
C LEU A 255 6.36 4.21 17.35
N THR A 256 7.70 4.19 17.32
CA THR A 256 8.53 5.18 18.01
C THR A 256 8.34 6.59 17.43
N TYR A 257 8.18 6.69 16.11
CA TYR A 257 7.93 7.96 15.42
C TYR A 257 6.58 8.56 15.86
N ILE A 258 5.51 7.76 15.79
CA ILE A 258 4.17 8.16 16.23
C ILE A 258 4.18 8.56 17.71
N GLU A 259 4.77 7.75 18.59
CA GLU A 259 4.86 8.08 20.01
C GLU A 259 5.51 9.44 20.25
N LYS A 260 6.65 9.72 19.60
CA LYS A 260 7.34 11.00 19.73
C LYS A 260 6.52 12.17 19.18
N ALA A 261 5.89 11.99 18.01
CA ALA A 261 5.15 13.06 17.35
C ALA A 261 3.93 13.51 18.17
N TYR A 262 3.16 12.56 18.72
CA TYR A 262 1.97 12.88 19.53
C TYR A 262 2.30 13.27 20.98
N ALA A 263 3.46 12.85 21.50
CA ALA A 263 3.93 13.26 22.83
C ALA A 263 4.41 14.71 22.87
N ASP A 264 4.91 15.26 21.76
CA ASP A 264 5.30 16.67 21.67
C ASP A 264 4.06 17.58 21.54
N ASP A 265 3.82 18.40 22.55
CA ASP A 265 2.62 19.25 22.61
C ASP A 265 2.61 20.36 21.55
N LEU A 266 3.78 20.82 21.08
CA LEU A 266 3.84 21.84 20.03
C LEU A 266 3.49 21.21 18.68
N ILE A 267 4.08 20.06 18.36
CA ILE A 267 3.75 19.29 17.14
C ILE A 267 2.27 18.91 17.15
N PHE A 268 1.77 18.36 18.26
CA PHE A 268 0.37 17.99 18.39
C PHE A 268 -0.57 19.18 18.20
N THR A 269 -0.29 20.32 18.86
CA THR A 269 -1.15 21.50 18.78
C THR A 269 -1.17 22.09 17.37
N GLU A 270 -0.02 22.18 16.72
CA GLU A 270 0.08 22.66 15.33
C GLU A 270 -0.66 21.74 14.36
N HIS A 271 -0.55 20.42 14.52
CA HIS A 271 -1.29 19.46 13.71
C HIS A 271 -2.80 19.54 13.93
N MET A 272 -3.26 19.65 15.18
CA MET A 272 -4.68 19.83 15.44
C MET A 272 -5.24 21.15 14.86
N ASN A 273 -4.40 22.19 14.72
CA ASN A 273 -4.80 23.41 14.02
C ASN A 273 -5.07 23.17 12.52
N GLU A 274 -4.43 22.17 11.89
CA GLU A 274 -4.74 21.77 10.51
C GLU A 274 -6.15 21.19 10.41
N ILE A 275 -6.53 20.30 11.33
CA ILE A 275 -7.89 19.74 11.39
C ILE A 275 -8.93 20.84 11.67
N VAL A 276 -8.62 21.79 12.57
CA VAL A 276 -9.50 22.94 12.85
C VAL A 276 -9.64 23.83 11.62
N ALA A 277 -8.57 24.05 10.85
CA ALA A 277 -8.62 24.80 9.60
C ALA A 277 -9.49 24.07 8.55
N PHE A 278 -9.38 22.74 8.47
CA PHE A 278 -10.22 21.91 7.61
C PHE A 278 -11.71 22.06 7.97
N ASN A 279 -12.06 21.90 9.26
CA ASN A 279 -13.42 22.11 9.75
C ASN A 279 -13.93 23.52 9.46
N SER A 280 -13.09 24.55 9.66
CA SER A 280 -13.45 25.94 9.39
C SER A 280 -13.73 26.18 7.90
N TYR A 281 -12.94 25.58 7.02
CA TYR A 281 -13.14 25.63 5.57
C TYR A 281 -14.46 24.99 5.14
N ALA A 282 -14.82 23.85 5.74
CA ALA A 282 -16.09 23.16 5.52
C ALA A 282 -17.28 24.01 6.03
N LYS A 283 -17.20 24.51 7.27
CA LYS A 283 -18.23 25.39 7.85
C LYS A 283 -18.48 26.64 7.01
N ALA A 284 -17.43 27.29 6.52
CA ALA A 284 -17.54 28.47 5.65
C ALA A 284 -18.28 28.19 4.31
N ARG A 285 -18.45 26.92 3.95
CA ARG A 285 -19.17 26.46 2.76
C ARG A 285 -20.51 25.81 3.08
N ASN A 286 -20.97 25.85 4.33
CA ASN A 286 -22.15 25.10 4.79
C ASN A 286 -22.02 23.59 4.54
N THR A 287 -20.80 23.06 4.64
CA THR A 287 -20.50 21.63 4.51
C THR A 287 -20.30 21.04 5.91
N LYS A 288 -20.90 19.89 6.19
CA LYS A 288 -20.64 19.15 7.42
C LYS A 288 -19.24 18.52 7.36
N PHE A 289 -18.47 18.65 8.44
CA PHE A 289 -17.16 18.00 8.57
C PHE A 289 -17.21 16.95 9.67
N PHE A 290 -16.69 15.77 9.39
CA PHE A 290 -16.74 14.61 10.27
C PHE A 290 -15.44 13.83 10.18
N VAL A 291 -14.88 13.42 11.33
CA VAL A 291 -13.60 12.70 11.38
C VAL A 291 -13.79 11.24 11.78
N VAL A 292 -13.21 10.32 11.03
CA VAL A 292 -13.25 8.88 11.28
C VAL A 292 -11.86 8.42 11.68
N LEU A 293 -11.69 8.04 12.95
CA LEU A 293 -10.40 7.72 13.55
C LEU A 293 -10.13 6.22 13.44
N PHE A 294 -9.07 5.84 12.72
CA PHE A 294 -8.61 4.46 12.64
C PHE A 294 -7.54 4.18 13.71
N PRO A 295 -7.59 3.03 14.41
CA PRO A 295 -6.50 2.57 15.25
C PRO A 295 -5.37 1.93 14.42
N LEU A 296 -4.22 1.70 15.03
CA LEU A 296 -3.21 0.73 14.60
C LEU A 296 -3.87 -0.66 14.56
N MET A 297 -3.98 -1.26 13.37
CA MET A 297 -4.70 -2.54 13.19
C MET A 297 -4.09 -3.69 14.01
N LEU A 298 -2.78 -3.67 14.22
CA LEU A 298 -2.06 -4.66 15.03
C LEU A 298 -2.23 -4.44 16.54
N GLU A 299 -2.32 -3.18 16.97
CA GLU A 299 -2.19 -2.76 18.38
C GLU A 299 -3.26 -1.71 18.74
N ILE A 300 -4.53 -2.13 18.80
CA ILE A 300 -5.68 -1.23 19.03
C ILE A 300 -5.54 -0.46 20.34
N GLU A 301 -5.26 -1.14 21.45
CA GLU A 301 -5.13 -0.52 22.77
C GLU A 301 -3.94 0.47 22.84
N LEU A 302 -2.85 0.17 22.12
CA LEU A 302 -1.71 1.09 22.01
C LEU A 302 -2.11 2.37 21.28
N SER A 303 -3.02 2.29 20.31
CA SER A 303 -3.50 3.45 19.55
C SER A 303 -4.19 4.49 20.45
N HIS A 304 -4.95 4.03 21.44
CA HIS A 304 -5.54 4.90 22.48
C HIS A 304 -4.49 5.64 23.28
N LYS A 305 -3.47 4.90 23.73
CA LYS A 305 -2.35 5.48 24.49
C LYS A 305 -1.56 6.49 23.66
N LEU A 306 -1.32 6.20 22.37
CA LEU A 306 -0.47 7.02 21.52
C LEU A 306 -1.18 8.28 21.00
N TYR A 307 -2.39 8.15 20.45
CA TYR A 307 -3.04 9.28 19.78
C TYR A 307 -4.55 9.35 19.91
N LEU A 308 -5.30 8.23 19.85
CA LEU A 308 -6.77 8.28 19.72
C LEU A 308 -7.44 9.02 20.90
N ASP A 309 -7.04 8.77 22.14
CA ASP A 309 -7.66 9.42 23.30
C ASP A 309 -7.33 10.92 23.37
N LYS A 310 -6.12 11.31 22.94
CA LYS A 310 -5.69 12.72 22.93
C LYS A 310 -6.48 13.48 21.86
N ILE A 311 -6.60 12.91 20.66
CA ILE A 311 -7.32 13.51 19.53
C ILE A 311 -8.82 13.56 19.79
N THR A 312 -9.43 12.45 20.23
CA THR A 312 -10.88 12.40 20.49
C THR A 312 -11.30 13.47 21.48
N ARG A 313 -10.53 13.65 22.57
CA ARG A 313 -10.76 14.73 23.54
C ARG A 313 -10.58 16.12 22.93
N TYR A 314 -9.55 16.30 22.09
CA TYR A 314 -9.31 17.58 21.42
C TYR A 314 -10.45 17.94 20.45
N LEU A 315 -10.83 17.03 19.55
CA LEU A 315 -11.91 17.23 18.59
C LEU A 315 -13.23 17.55 19.30
N LYS A 316 -13.56 16.80 20.36
CA LYS A 316 -14.73 17.07 21.20
C LYS A 316 -14.69 18.48 21.83
N SER A 317 -13.53 18.92 22.29
CA SER A 317 -13.36 20.28 22.86
C SER A 317 -13.55 21.41 21.83
N LYS A 318 -13.43 21.08 20.53
CA LYS A 318 -13.62 22.01 19.41
C LYS A 318 -14.97 21.85 18.72
N ASP A 319 -15.87 21.05 19.28
CA ASP A 319 -17.17 20.75 18.67
C ASP A 319 -17.00 20.22 17.23
N ILE A 320 -16.02 19.33 17.05
CA ILE A 320 -15.78 18.57 15.81
C ILE A 320 -16.28 17.15 16.05
N GLU A 321 -17.29 16.75 15.29
CA GLU A 321 -17.83 15.40 15.35
C GLU A 321 -16.80 14.39 14.86
N SER A 322 -16.66 13.30 15.61
CA SER A 322 -15.74 12.22 15.27
C SER A 322 -16.28 10.85 15.70
N MET A 323 -15.80 9.80 15.05
CA MET A 323 -16.09 8.41 15.36
C MET A 323 -14.78 7.63 15.50
N ASP A 324 -14.58 7.04 16.67
CA ASP A 324 -13.50 6.10 16.93
C ASP A 324 -13.91 4.70 16.48
N LEU A 325 -13.18 4.16 15.48
CA LEU A 325 -13.45 2.84 14.93
C LEU A 325 -12.81 1.70 15.73
N SER A 326 -11.99 1.98 16.74
CA SER A 326 -11.34 0.97 17.59
C SER A 326 -12.31 -0.07 18.13
N VAL A 327 -13.50 0.37 18.53
CA VAL A 327 -14.56 -0.45 19.09
C VAL A 327 -15.10 -1.49 18.10
N LEU A 328 -15.02 -1.24 16.79
CA LEU A 328 -15.50 -2.17 15.76
C LEU A 328 -14.57 -3.38 15.58
N PHE A 329 -13.30 -3.25 15.97
CA PHE A 329 -12.26 -4.23 15.63
C PHE A 329 -11.73 -4.99 16.84
N LYS A 330 -12.12 -4.60 18.05
CA LYS A 330 -11.56 -5.12 19.31
C LYS A 330 -11.62 -6.66 19.39
N ASP A 331 -12.71 -7.25 18.94
CA ASP A 331 -12.95 -8.69 19.01
C ASP A 331 -12.53 -9.44 17.73
N LEU A 332 -12.00 -8.74 16.72
CA LEU A 332 -11.52 -9.38 15.49
C LEU A 332 -10.14 -10.00 15.71
N PRO A 333 -9.88 -11.22 15.20
CA PRO A 333 -8.53 -11.75 15.13
C PRO A 333 -7.67 -10.90 14.21
N ILE A 334 -6.35 -10.86 14.45
CA ILE A 334 -5.41 -10.04 13.64
C ILE A 334 -5.52 -10.36 12.15
N SER A 335 -5.70 -11.64 11.78
CA SER A 335 -5.86 -12.08 10.38
C SER A 335 -7.05 -11.43 9.66
N ASP A 336 -8.07 -11.04 10.42
CA ASP A 336 -9.27 -10.38 9.88
C ASP A 336 -9.18 -8.86 9.99
N ARG A 337 -8.17 -8.33 10.69
CA ARG A 337 -7.91 -6.90 10.80
C ARG A 337 -7.01 -6.37 9.69
N ILE A 338 -6.00 -7.14 9.30
CA ILE A 338 -4.98 -6.71 8.34
C ILE A 338 -5.09 -7.41 6.99
N VAL A 339 -4.55 -6.81 5.93
CA VAL A 339 -4.48 -7.41 4.60
C VAL A 339 -3.64 -8.69 4.62
N ASN A 340 -2.45 -8.65 5.21
CA ASN A 340 -1.58 -9.81 5.42
C ASN A 340 -0.46 -9.52 6.44
N GLY A 341 0.34 -10.53 6.81
CA GLY A 341 1.40 -10.37 7.82
C GLY A 341 2.54 -9.38 7.49
N ASN A 342 2.65 -8.92 6.24
CA ASN A 342 3.64 -7.90 5.82
C ASN A 342 2.96 -6.56 5.46
N ASP A 343 1.66 -6.47 5.65
CA ASP A 343 0.85 -5.31 5.32
C ASP A 343 -0.27 -5.12 6.35
N ALA A 344 -0.03 -4.20 7.29
CA ALA A 344 -0.92 -3.89 8.39
C ALA A 344 -2.11 -2.98 8.00
N HIS A 345 -2.29 -2.67 6.71
CA HIS A 345 -3.47 -1.94 6.24
C HIS A 345 -4.77 -2.72 6.50
N PRO A 346 -5.93 -2.05 6.56
CA PRO A 346 -7.22 -2.68 6.82
C PRO A 346 -7.56 -3.81 5.84
N SER A 347 -8.04 -4.94 6.37
CA SER A 347 -8.51 -6.05 5.55
C SER A 347 -9.87 -5.74 4.88
N LEU A 348 -10.29 -6.61 3.95
CA LEU A 348 -11.65 -6.62 3.39
C LEU A 348 -12.75 -6.66 4.46
N ALA A 349 -12.53 -7.39 5.57
CA ALA A 349 -13.50 -7.47 6.65
C ALA A 349 -13.63 -6.14 7.40
N VAL A 350 -12.50 -5.45 7.63
CA VAL A 350 -12.49 -4.11 8.23
C VAL A 350 -13.18 -3.11 7.33
N HIS A 351 -12.84 -3.06 6.04
CA HIS A 351 -13.51 -2.16 5.10
C HIS A 351 -15.03 -2.37 5.06
N ARG A 352 -15.50 -3.63 5.15
CA ARG A 352 -16.92 -3.94 5.24
C ARG A 352 -17.57 -3.36 6.48
N LEU A 353 -17.01 -3.63 7.66
CA LEU A 353 -17.54 -3.14 8.93
C LEU A 353 -17.59 -1.62 8.99
N VAL A 354 -16.53 -0.95 8.54
CA VAL A 354 -16.48 0.51 8.47
C VAL A 354 -17.52 1.04 7.48
N GLY A 355 -17.61 0.42 6.30
CA GLY A 355 -18.57 0.84 5.28
C GLY A 355 -20.02 0.72 5.77
N GLU A 356 -20.34 -0.35 6.49
CA GLU A 356 -21.66 -0.57 7.09
C GLU A 356 -21.95 0.42 8.23
N GLU A 357 -20.99 0.67 9.13
CA GLU A 357 -21.13 1.63 10.22
C GLU A 357 -21.36 3.05 9.70
N LEU A 358 -20.53 3.49 8.74
CA LEU A 358 -20.65 4.81 8.13
C LEU A 358 -21.93 4.94 7.30
N THR A 359 -22.37 3.88 6.63
CA THR A 359 -23.67 3.87 5.95
C THR A 359 -24.80 4.17 6.94
N ARG A 360 -24.79 3.51 8.11
CA ARG A 360 -25.83 3.71 9.13
C ARG A 360 -25.82 5.14 9.66
N TYR A 361 -24.64 5.65 10.01
CA TYR A 361 -24.46 7.02 10.49
C TYR A 361 -24.95 8.04 9.45
N LEU A 362 -24.51 7.92 8.20
CA LEU A 362 -24.86 8.87 7.14
C LEU A 362 -26.34 8.80 6.77
N SER A 363 -26.96 7.62 6.80
CA SER A 363 -28.40 7.48 6.54
C SER A 363 -29.24 8.24 7.58
N GLN A 364 -28.82 8.20 8.86
CA GLN A 364 -29.48 8.96 9.92
C GLN A 364 -29.25 10.46 9.74
N GLU A 365 -28.04 10.86 9.37
CA GLU A 365 -27.69 12.26 9.18
C GLU A 365 -28.45 12.90 8.02
N LEU A 366 -28.55 12.21 6.88
CA LEU A 366 -29.26 12.68 5.70
C LEU A 366 -30.80 12.68 5.86
N SER A 367 -31.31 12.08 6.93
CA SER A 367 -32.75 12.06 7.25
C SER A 367 -33.18 13.19 8.17
N LYS A 368 -32.24 13.96 8.73
CA LYS A 368 -32.50 15.17 9.53
C LYS A 368 -32.73 16.35 8.61
#